data_AF-A0A9E3KKL1-F1
#
_entry.id   AF-A0A9E3KKL1-F1
#
_cell.length_a   1.000
_cell.length_b   1.000
_cell.length_c   1.000
_cell.angle_alpha   90.00
_cell.angle_beta   90.00
_cell.angle_gamma   90.00
#
_symmetry.space_group_name_H-M   'P 1'
#
loop_
_entity.id
_entity.type
_entity.pdbx_description
1 polymer ?
#
loop_
_entity_poly.entity_id
_entity_poly.type
_entity_poly.pdbx_seq_one_letter_code
_entity_poly.pdbx_strand_id
1 'polypeptide(L)'
;MPYNSLRSQFYNKDHLFVRRIFPEGFSFFTRDPREPQVILYTKNAITEVIERSNSINYYFGFSRYGRALSIELSSIWETVRNQKWYDCYTCTQNCFNDEILPHYSIQNSTPSPFICGEYYLKITEPIPWAWAKSFKSSNRSMPCKMISISIKCN
;
A
#
# COMPACT_ATOMS: atom_id res chain seq x y z
N MET A 1 -38.09 -11.46 2.10
CA MET A 1 -37.75 -11.07 3.50
C MET A 1 -39.02 -11.14 4.32
N PRO A 2 -39.03 -11.75 5.54
CA PRO A 2 -40.25 -11.83 6.31
C PRO A 2 -40.58 -10.46 6.95
N TYR A 3 -41.88 -10.16 7.00
CA TYR A 3 -42.42 -8.91 7.56
C TYR A 3 -42.30 -8.89 9.08
N ASN A 4 -41.78 -7.80 9.64
CA ASN A 4 -41.70 -7.58 11.09
C ASN A 4 -43.04 -7.00 11.61
N SER A 5 -43.61 -7.60 12.65
CA SER A 5 -44.98 -7.40 13.13
C SER A 5 -45.12 -6.37 14.26
N LEU A 6 -44.38 -5.27 14.21
CA LEU A 6 -44.57 -4.14 15.12
C LEU A 6 -45.20 -2.98 14.37
N ARG A 7 -46.53 -3.00 14.36
CA ARG A 7 -47.39 -1.99 13.77
C ARG A 7 -47.36 -0.72 14.62
N SER A 8 -46.89 0.35 13.99
CA SER A 8 -47.23 1.78 14.15
C SER A 8 -47.98 2.23 15.41
N GLN A 9 -47.37 3.13 16.18
CA GLN A 9 -48.12 4.21 16.84
C GLN A 9 -47.31 5.47 17.19
N PHE A 10 -45.98 5.49 17.05
CA PHE A 10 -45.17 6.70 17.26
C PHE A 10 -44.08 6.87 16.19
N TYR A 11 -44.49 6.85 14.92
CA TYR A 11 -43.57 7.02 13.80
C TYR A 11 -43.34 8.50 13.50
N ASN A 12 -42.46 9.12 14.30
CA ASN A 12 -41.99 10.48 14.06
C ASN A 12 -41.31 10.56 12.69
N LYS A 13 -41.85 11.41 11.80
CA LYS A 13 -41.37 11.60 10.42
C LYS A 13 -39.90 12.02 10.32
N ASP A 14 -39.32 12.54 11.40
CA ASP A 14 -37.94 13.03 11.43
C ASP A 14 -36.89 11.91 11.38
N HIS A 15 -37.18 10.72 11.92
CA HIS A 15 -36.25 9.58 11.86
C HIS A 15 -36.10 8.99 10.44
N LEU A 16 -37.09 9.20 9.57
CA LEU A 16 -37.01 8.78 8.17
C LEU A 16 -35.97 9.59 7.38
N PHE A 17 -35.81 10.86 7.70
CA PHE A 17 -34.89 11.76 7.00
C PHE A 17 -33.44 11.43 7.33
N VAL A 18 -33.14 11.22 8.62
CA VAL A 18 -31.80 10.84 9.10
C VAL A 18 -31.32 9.54 8.46
N ARG A 19 -32.18 8.52 8.35
CA ARG A 19 -31.86 7.24 7.69
C ARG A 19 -31.69 7.33 6.18
N ARG A 20 -32.24 8.36 5.52
CA ARG A 20 -32.13 8.56 4.07
C ARG A 20 -30.84 9.28 3.68
N ILE A 21 -30.24 10.01 4.63
CA ILE A 21 -29.05 10.84 4.43
C ILE A 21 -27.81 10.17 5.01
N PHE A 22 -27.97 9.41 6.10
CA PHE A 22 -26.93 8.55 6.64
C PHE A 22 -27.21 7.11 6.22
N PRO A 23 -26.53 6.59 5.18
CA PRO A 23 -26.50 5.15 4.99
C PRO A 23 -25.81 4.54 6.22
N GLU A 24 -26.60 4.00 7.15
CA GLU A 24 -26.18 3.25 8.35
C GLU A 24 -25.57 1.89 7.94
N GLY A 25 -24.56 1.91 7.07
CA GLY A 25 -24.08 0.71 6.40
C GLY A 25 -22.85 0.96 5.54
N PHE A 26 -21.82 1.61 6.08
CA PHE A 26 -20.46 1.35 5.59
C PHE A 26 -20.04 -0.01 6.14
N SER A 27 -20.40 -1.10 5.45
CA SER A 27 -19.64 -2.33 5.63
C SER A 27 -18.24 -2.04 5.07
N PHE A 28 -17.35 -1.61 5.96
CA PHE A 28 -15.95 -1.39 5.65
C PHE A 28 -15.38 -2.75 5.23
N PHE A 29 -15.27 -3.00 3.92
CA PHE A 29 -14.34 -3.99 3.40
C PHE A 29 -12.93 -3.45 3.61
N THR A 30 -12.50 -3.39 4.87
CA THR A 30 -11.15 -3.00 5.24
C THR A 30 -10.26 -4.21 5.02
N ARG A 31 -9.35 -4.04 4.06
CA ARG A 31 -8.10 -4.81 3.95
C ARG A 31 -7.46 -4.96 5.33
N ASP A 32 -6.81 -6.11 5.62
CA ASP A 32 -6.29 -6.36 6.96
C ASP A 32 -5.18 -5.35 7.28
N PRO A 33 -5.27 -4.58 8.39
CA PRO A 33 -4.26 -3.60 8.77
C PRO A 33 -2.88 -4.21 9.08
N ARG A 34 -2.80 -5.54 9.23
CA ARG A 34 -1.55 -6.29 9.44
C ARG A 34 -0.93 -6.80 8.15
N GLU A 35 -1.55 -6.55 7.00
CA GLU A 35 -0.98 -6.96 5.74
C GLU A 35 0.39 -6.32 5.50
N PRO A 36 1.33 -7.08 4.92
CA PRO A 36 2.64 -6.57 4.61
C PRO A 36 2.56 -5.39 3.64
N GLN A 37 3.39 -4.39 3.88
CA GLN A 37 3.51 -3.21 3.05
C GLN A 37 4.57 -3.45 1.98
N VAL A 38 4.19 -3.16 0.74
CA VAL A 38 5.05 -3.21 -0.44
C VAL A 38 5.49 -1.79 -0.77
N ILE A 39 6.80 -1.55 -0.79
CA ILE A 39 7.40 -0.23 -0.98
C ILE A 39 8.42 -0.31 -2.12
N LEU A 40 8.33 0.63 -3.06
CA LEU A 40 9.21 0.72 -4.22
C LEU A 40 10.23 1.84 -4.03
N TYR A 41 11.52 1.52 -4.22
CA TYR A 41 12.63 2.47 -4.16
C TYR A 41 13.33 2.58 -5.52
N THR A 42 13.74 3.79 -5.87
CA THR A 42 14.64 4.02 -7.01
C THR A 42 16.04 3.50 -6.70
N LYS A 43 16.74 2.87 -7.66
CA LYS A 43 18.12 2.43 -7.42
C LYS A 43 19.11 3.59 -7.27
N ASN A 44 18.93 4.66 -8.04
CA ASN A 44 19.92 5.75 -8.12
C ASN A 44 20.04 6.57 -6.82
N ALA A 45 18.90 6.87 -6.18
CA ALA A 45 18.86 7.74 -5.02
C ALA A 45 18.32 7.06 -3.76
N ILE A 46 17.86 5.80 -3.87
CA ILE A 46 17.20 5.05 -2.78
C ILE A 46 16.07 5.88 -2.18
N THR A 47 15.24 6.45 -3.06
CA THR A 47 14.06 7.24 -2.67
C THR A 47 12.78 6.46 -2.95
N GLU A 48 11.80 6.60 -2.06
CA GLU A 48 10.48 6.01 -2.26
C GLU A 48 9.82 6.64 -3.50
N VAL A 49 9.35 5.79 -4.42
CA VAL A 49 8.68 6.24 -5.66
C VAL A 49 7.29 6.78 -5.37
N ILE A 50 6.59 6.16 -4.42
CA ILE A 50 5.22 6.52 -4.06
C ILE A 50 5.24 7.21 -2.71
N GLU A 51 4.87 8.49 -2.70
CA GLU A 51 4.78 9.28 -1.48
C GLU A 51 3.40 9.19 -0.82
N ARG A 52 3.27 9.85 0.33
CA ARG A 52 1.96 10.01 0.98
C ARG A 52 1.06 10.89 0.11
N SER A 53 -0.22 10.56 0.03
CA SER A 53 -1.18 11.35 -0.76
C SER A 53 -1.25 12.83 -0.37
N ASN A 54 -0.93 13.17 0.89
CA ASN A 54 -0.88 14.55 1.38
C ASN A 54 0.47 15.26 1.09
N SER A 55 1.33 14.72 0.22
CA SER A 55 2.57 15.38 -0.15
C SER A 55 2.34 16.51 -1.16
N ILE A 56 3.28 17.45 -1.22
CA ILE A 56 3.25 18.55 -2.17
C ILE A 56 3.30 18.05 -3.62
N ASN A 57 4.02 16.93 -3.86
CA ASN A 57 4.17 16.30 -5.17
C ASN A 57 2.84 15.78 -5.72
N TYR A 58 1.86 15.51 -4.85
CA TYR A 58 0.51 15.12 -5.24
C TYR A 58 -0.53 16.22 -5.01
N TYR A 59 -0.08 17.46 -4.81
CA TYR A 59 -0.93 18.61 -4.51
C TYR A 59 -1.90 18.31 -3.37
N PHE A 60 -1.40 17.79 -2.25
CA PHE A 60 -2.23 17.46 -1.08
C PHE A 60 -3.43 16.54 -1.40
N GLY A 61 -3.31 15.69 -2.43
CA GLY A 61 -4.30 14.69 -2.81
C GLY A 61 -5.21 15.07 -3.99
N PHE A 62 -5.05 16.28 -4.55
CA PHE A 62 -5.73 16.66 -5.79
C PHE A 62 -5.21 15.86 -7.00
N SER A 63 -3.93 15.50 -7.01
CA SER A 63 -3.38 14.67 -8.09
C SER A 63 -3.85 13.23 -7.99
N ARG A 64 -4.24 12.66 -9.13
CA ARG A 64 -4.55 11.23 -9.28
C ARG A 64 -3.30 10.38 -9.53
N TYR A 65 -2.14 11.01 -9.73
CA TYR A 65 -0.89 10.36 -10.11
C TYR A 65 -0.42 9.30 -9.08
N GLY A 66 -0.39 9.64 -7.79
CA GLY A 66 -0.01 8.67 -6.74
C GLY A 66 -0.93 7.45 -6.65
N ARG A 67 -2.21 7.59 -7.03
CA ARG A 67 -3.16 6.45 -7.11
C ARG A 67 -2.84 5.56 -8.31
N ALA A 68 -2.51 6.15 -9.46
CA ALA A 68 -2.09 5.39 -10.64
C ALA A 68 -0.83 4.57 -10.35
N LEU A 69 0.20 5.18 -9.73
CA LEU A 69 1.41 4.48 -9.31
C LEU A 69 1.12 3.31 -8.35
N SER A 70 0.20 3.50 -7.39
CA SER A 70 -0.17 2.43 -6.44
C SER A 70 -0.84 1.23 -7.14
N ILE A 71 -1.63 1.48 -8.19
CA ILE A 71 -2.25 0.43 -9.00
C ILE A 71 -1.18 -0.30 -9.82
N GLU A 72 -0.26 0.44 -10.46
CA GLU A 72 0.86 -0.17 -11.18
C GLU A 72 1.74 -1.02 -10.29
N LEU A 73 2.09 -0.52 -9.09
CA LEU A 73 2.87 -1.27 -8.12
C LEU A 73 2.16 -2.56 -7.69
N SER A 74 0.83 -2.53 -7.56
CA SER A 74 0.05 -3.74 -7.24
C SER A 74 0.13 -4.78 -8.37
N SER A 75 0.08 -4.35 -9.64
CA SER A 75 0.26 -5.23 -10.81
C SER A 75 1.66 -5.85 -10.85
N ILE A 76 2.69 -5.02 -10.62
CA ILE A 76 4.09 -5.46 -10.51
C ILE A 76 4.24 -6.47 -9.36
N TRP A 77 3.67 -6.18 -8.20
CA TRP A 77 3.68 -7.05 -7.03
C TRP A 77 3.11 -8.44 -7.34
N GLU A 78 1.96 -8.52 -8.01
CA GLU A 78 1.36 -9.81 -8.38
C GLU A 78 2.27 -10.64 -9.30
N THR A 79 3.12 -10.00 -10.10
CA THR A 79 4.08 -10.67 -10.98
C THR A 79 5.29 -11.21 -10.20
N VAL A 80 5.74 -10.50 -9.16
CA VAL A 80 6.98 -10.82 -8.43
C VAL A 80 6.77 -11.52 -7.08
N ARG A 81 5.55 -11.56 -6.54
CA ARG A 81 5.25 -12.10 -5.20
C ARG A 81 5.72 -13.53 -4.97
N ASN A 82 5.73 -14.36 -6.02
CA ASN A 82 6.12 -15.77 -5.95
C ASN A 82 7.61 -15.99 -6.29
N GLN A 83 8.37 -14.93 -6.59
CA GLN A 83 9.80 -15.02 -6.87
C GLN A 83 10.60 -15.22 -5.58
N LYS A 84 11.91 -15.45 -5.72
CA LYS A 84 12.80 -15.57 -4.56
C LYS A 84 13.10 -14.18 -4.00
N TRP A 85 12.90 -14.03 -2.70
CA TRP A 85 13.19 -12.80 -1.95
C TRP A 85 14.42 -13.00 -1.08
N TYR A 86 15.18 -11.92 -0.85
CA TYR A 86 16.24 -11.90 0.14
C TYR A 86 15.69 -11.43 1.49
N ASP A 87 15.90 -12.22 2.54
CA ASP A 87 15.49 -11.87 3.89
C ASP A 87 16.57 -11.01 4.56
N CYS A 88 16.21 -9.76 4.85
CA CYS A 88 17.02 -8.81 5.57
C CYS A 88 16.62 -8.81 7.05
N TYR A 89 17.49 -9.33 7.91
CA TYR A 89 17.28 -9.32 9.37
C TYR A 89 17.12 -7.92 9.94
N THR A 90 17.89 -6.97 9.40
CA THR A 90 17.77 -5.54 9.68
C THR A 90 17.63 -4.80 8.37
N CYS A 91 16.50 -4.15 8.15
CA CYS A 91 16.25 -3.34 6.97
C CYS A 91 17.01 -2.00 7.05
N THR A 92 18.32 -2.05 6.78
CA THR A 92 19.22 -0.90 6.74
C THR A 92 19.69 -0.62 5.31
N GLN A 93 20.47 0.44 5.10
CA GLN A 93 21.01 0.78 3.77
C GLN A 93 21.83 -0.36 3.14
N ASN A 94 22.47 -1.20 3.95
CA ASN A 94 23.26 -2.34 3.47
C ASN A 94 22.44 -3.39 2.72
N CYS A 95 21.11 -3.42 2.91
CA CYS A 95 20.22 -4.31 2.18
C CYS A 95 19.95 -3.85 0.74
N PHE A 96 20.26 -2.61 0.38
CA PHE A 96 20.15 -2.08 -0.98
C PHE A 96 21.42 -2.38 -1.78
N ASN A 97 21.73 -3.67 -1.96
CA ASN A 97 22.93 -4.11 -2.68
C ASN A 97 22.58 -5.16 -3.75
N ASP A 98 22.87 -4.86 -5.01
CA ASP A 98 22.60 -5.74 -6.15
C ASP A 98 23.43 -7.04 -6.13
N GLU A 99 24.55 -7.11 -5.40
CA GLU A 99 25.34 -8.34 -5.28
C GLU A 99 24.66 -9.43 -4.42
N ILE A 100 23.84 -9.02 -3.46
CA ILE A 100 23.15 -9.94 -2.53
C ILE A 100 21.69 -10.17 -2.92
N LEU A 101 21.08 -9.20 -3.60
CA LEU A 101 19.65 -9.25 -3.93
C LEU A 101 19.41 -10.09 -5.19
N PRO A 102 18.46 -11.02 -5.16
CA PRO A 102 17.93 -11.64 -6.37
C PRO A 102 17.45 -10.56 -7.34
N HIS A 103 17.84 -10.69 -8.61
CA HIS A 103 17.48 -9.75 -9.67
C HIS A 103 16.52 -10.39 -10.67
N TYR A 104 15.44 -9.68 -10.99
CA TYR A 104 14.43 -10.13 -11.96
C TYR A 104 14.05 -9.03 -12.95
N SER A 105 13.92 -9.38 -14.22
CA SER A 105 13.38 -8.48 -15.24
C SER A 105 11.91 -8.80 -15.50
N ILE A 106 11.07 -7.77 -15.52
CA ILE A 106 9.62 -7.88 -15.76
C ILE A 106 9.16 -6.82 -16.76
N GLN A 107 8.01 -7.08 -17.40
CA GLN A 107 7.34 -6.12 -18.29
C GLN A 107 6.20 -5.45 -17.54
N ASN A 108 6.11 -4.11 -17.59
CA ASN A 108 4.93 -3.40 -17.10
C ASN A 108 3.82 -3.47 -18.16
N SER A 109 2.76 -4.25 -17.86
CA SER A 109 1.62 -4.43 -18.75
C SER A 109 0.53 -3.36 -18.60
N THR A 110 0.76 -2.33 -17.79
CA THR A 110 -0.23 -1.27 -17.56
C THR A 110 -0.35 -0.39 -18.81
N PRO A 111 -1.57 0.02 -19.21
CA PRO A 111 -1.74 1.01 -20.27
C PRO A 111 -1.09 2.34 -19.86
N SER A 112 -0.14 2.84 -20.66
CA SER A 112 0.67 4.05 -20.39
C SER A 112 1.44 3.98 -19.05
N PRO A 113 2.49 3.15 -18.98
CA PRO A 113 3.20 2.86 -17.73
C PRO A 113 3.99 4.06 -17.20
N PHE A 114 3.91 4.30 -15.90
CA PHE A 114 4.71 5.31 -15.19
C PHE A 114 5.97 4.72 -14.53
N ILE A 115 5.93 3.45 -14.13
CA ILE A 115 7.04 2.78 -13.46
C ILE A 115 7.89 2.02 -14.50
N CYS A 116 9.07 2.57 -14.80
CA CYS A 116 10.01 2.06 -15.82
C CYS A 116 11.47 2.21 -15.35
N GLY A 117 12.29 1.19 -15.56
CA GLY A 117 13.71 1.19 -15.20
C GLY A 117 14.04 0.29 -14.01
N GLU A 118 15.10 0.66 -13.28
CA GLU A 118 15.68 -0.16 -12.21
C GLU A 118 15.19 0.26 -10.82
N TYR A 119 14.67 -0.71 -10.06
CA TYR A 119 14.12 -0.46 -8.72
C TYR A 119 14.50 -1.54 -7.71
N TYR A 120 14.35 -1.20 -6.44
CA TYR A 120 14.29 -2.15 -5.34
C TYR A 120 12.86 -2.23 -4.82
N LEU A 121 12.36 -3.45 -4.65
CA LEU A 121 11.07 -3.69 -4.02
C LEU A 121 11.32 -4.22 -2.61
N LYS A 122 10.66 -3.62 -1.62
CA LYS A 122 10.78 -3.95 -0.20
C LYS A 122 9.43 -4.37 0.35
N ILE A 123 9.41 -5.47 1.08
CA ILE A 123 8.26 -5.92 1.85
C ILE A 123 8.60 -5.82 3.32
N THR A 124 7.73 -5.17 4.10
CA THR A 124 7.86 -5.10 5.56
C THR A 124 6.51 -5.29 6.22
N GLU A 125 6.49 -5.94 7.37
CA GLU A 125 5.30 -5.95 8.21
C GLU A 125 5.04 -4.56 8.80
N PRO A 126 3.78 -4.18 9.02
CA PRO A 126 3.45 -2.90 9.63
C PRO A 126 3.82 -2.91 11.12
N ILE A 127 4.45 -1.83 11.59
CA ILE A 127 4.69 -1.63 13.03
C ILE A 127 3.32 -1.48 13.71
N PRO A 128 2.98 -2.35 14.68
CA PRO A 128 1.70 -2.23 15.32
C PRO A 128 1.63 -0.92 16.13
N TRP A 129 0.47 -0.26 16.08
CA TRP A 129 0.29 1.10 16.58
C TRP A 129 0.77 1.28 18.03
N ALA A 130 0.55 0.28 18.89
CA ALA A 130 0.96 0.30 20.29
C ALA A 130 2.47 0.54 20.48
N TRP A 131 3.30 0.18 19.50
CA TRP A 131 4.75 0.31 19.54
C TRP A 131 5.32 1.39 18.62
N ALA A 132 4.47 2.13 17.89
CA ALA A 132 4.93 3.11 16.92
C ALA A 132 5.84 4.20 17.55
N LYS A 133 5.50 4.66 18.76
CA LYS A 133 6.31 5.66 19.49
C LYS A 133 7.65 5.10 19.97
N SER A 134 7.63 3.93 20.61
CA SER A 134 8.84 3.30 21.15
C SER A 134 9.80 2.87 20.04
N PHE A 135 9.27 2.40 18.91
CA PHE A 135 10.06 2.00 17.76
C PHE A 135 10.80 3.21 17.16
N LYS A 136 10.09 4.34 16.99
CA LYS A 136 10.69 5.60 16.53
C LYS A 136 11.78 6.12 17.47
N SER A 137 11.58 6.00 18.80
CA SER A 137 12.54 6.51 19.79
C SER A 137 13.80 5.65 19.95
N SER A 138 13.75 4.37 19.58
CA SER A 138 14.85 3.43 19.83
C SER A 138 15.71 3.13 18.60
N ASN A 139 15.45 3.80 17.48
CA ASN A 139 16.14 3.59 16.19
C ASN A 139 16.26 2.10 15.81
N ARG A 140 15.26 1.30 16.16
CA ARG A 140 15.23 -0.13 15.83
C ARG A 140 14.91 -0.28 14.35
N SER A 141 15.46 -1.32 13.74
CA SER A 141 15.12 -1.74 12.39
C SER A 141 14.28 -3.00 12.43
N MET A 142 13.24 -3.07 11.60
CA MET A 142 12.44 -4.28 11.44
C MET A 142 13.09 -5.19 10.41
N PRO A 143 12.87 -6.52 10.50
CA PRO A 143 13.18 -7.39 9.40
C PRO A 143 12.33 -7.03 8.18
N CYS A 144 12.86 -7.27 7.00
CA CYS A 144 12.17 -7.03 5.74
C CYS A 144 12.62 -8.02 4.68
N LYS A 145 11.90 -8.06 3.56
CA LYS A 145 12.29 -8.81 2.38
C LYS A 145 12.57 -7.86 1.24
N MET A 146 13.62 -8.13 0.47
CA MET A 146 14.02 -7.27 -0.64
C MET A 146 14.33 -8.06 -1.90
N ILE A 147 14.16 -7.39 -3.03
CA ILE A 147 14.45 -7.89 -4.37
C ILE A 147 14.84 -6.72 -5.26
N SER A 148 15.70 -6.98 -6.23
CA SER A 148 16.10 -6.05 -7.27
C SER A 148 15.30 -6.35 -8.54
N ILE A 149 14.70 -5.33 -9.17
CA ILE A 149 13.89 -5.52 -10.37
C ILE A 149 14.22 -4.52 -11.47
N SER A 150 14.21 -5.02 -12.71
CA SER A 150 14.31 -4.24 -13.93
C SER A 150 12.96 -4.26 -14.64
N ILE A 151 12.32 -3.10 -14.76
CA ILE A 151 10.97 -2.95 -15.33
C ILE A 151 11.09 -2.34 -16.71
N LYS A 152 10.70 -3.11 -17.72
CA LYS A 152 10.60 -2.65 -19.11
C LYS A 152 9.18 -2.14 -19.38
N CYS A 153 9.10 -1.04 -20.11
CA CYS A 153 7.85 -0.43 -20.55
C CYS A 153 7.70 -0.62 -22.06
N ASN A 154 6.45 -0.80 -22.50
CA ASN A 154 6.10 -0.86 -23.93
C ASN A 154 6.01 0.54 -24.53
#